data_AF-A0A7V9SQN6-F1
#
_entry.id   AF-A0A7V9SQN6-F1
#
_cell.length_a   1.000
_cell.length_b   1.000
_cell.length_c   1.000
_cell.angle_alpha   90.00
_cell.angle_beta   90.00
_cell.angle_gamma   90.00
#
_symmetry.space_group_name_H-M   'P 1'
#
loop_
_entity.id
_entity.type
_entity.pdbx_description
1 polymer ?
#
loop_
_entity_poly.entity_id
_entity_poly.type
_entity_poly.pdbx_seq_one_letter_code
_entity_poly.pdbx_strand_id
1 'polypeptide(L)'
;MKNVDQLKEQIQKEHHNYKKCLNDQDKKSVKQSKERLEFLNACLMYLESNPKESYLKEQLEFLKLKVEKISNNFVNWINSTPGARRLKSPKSAFNKEVGIIGLNNQIETLEFLLS
;
A
#
# COMPACT_ATOMS: atom_id res chain seq x y z
N MET A 1 10.95 -12.47 5.71
CA MET A 1 9.51 -12.71 5.87
C MET A 1 9.16 -12.51 7.33
N LYS A 2 8.26 -11.57 7.60
CA LYS A 2 7.77 -11.29 8.95
C LYS A 2 6.95 -12.45 9.49
N ASN A 3 7.07 -12.64 10.80
CA ASN A 3 6.25 -13.59 11.55
C ASN A 3 4.98 -12.89 12.07
N VAL A 4 3.87 -13.63 12.14
CA VAL A 4 2.61 -13.25 12.80
C VAL A 4 2.86 -12.67 14.21
N ASP A 5 3.69 -13.30 15.02
CA ASP A 5 3.96 -12.86 16.40
C ASP A 5 4.68 -11.51 16.42
N GLN A 6 5.65 -11.31 15.51
CA GLN A 6 6.33 -10.02 15.34
C GLN A 6 5.37 -8.92 14.90
N LEU A 7 4.37 -9.25 14.08
CA LEU A 7 3.33 -8.31 13.68
C LEU A 7 2.42 -7.95 14.84
N LYS A 8 1.99 -8.93 15.64
CA LYS A 8 1.16 -8.71 16.83
C LYS A 8 1.86 -7.80 17.84
N GLU A 9 3.15 -7.99 18.07
CA GLU A 9 3.95 -7.10 18.91
C GLU A 9 4.01 -5.67 18.35
N GLN A 10 4.20 -5.51 17.04
CA GLN A 10 4.19 -4.19 16.40
C GLN A 10 2.83 -3.51 16.51
N ILE A 11 1.74 -4.24 16.33
CA ILE A 11 0.37 -3.73 16.48
C ILE A 11 0.14 -3.25 17.92
N GLN A 12 0.59 -4.01 18.92
CA GLN A 12 0.48 -3.59 20.33
C GLN A 12 1.27 -2.32 20.63
N LYS A 13 2.51 -2.22 20.13
CA LYS A 13 3.33 -1.01 20.27
C LYS A 13 2.67 0.19 19.61
N GLU A 14 2.12 0.01 18.41
CA GLU A 14 1.46 1.09 17.68
C GLU A 14 0.14 1.50 18.34
N HIS A 15 -0.60 0.57 18.95
CA HIS A 15 -1.77 0.90 19.76
C HIS A 15 -1.41 1.77 20.97
N HIS A 16 -0.27 1.51 21.61
CA HIS A 16 0.23 2.35 22.69
C HIS A 16 0.59 3.76 22.17
N ASN A 17 1.30 3.85 21.04
CA ASN A 17 1.63 5.13 20.39
C ASN A 17 0.37 5.92 20.04
N TYR A 18 -0.63 5.28 19.42
CA TYR A 18 -1.90 5.90 19.06
C TYR A 18 -2.61 6.52 20.28
N LYS A 19 -2.68 5.77 21.40
CA LYS A 19 -3.25 6.29 22.66
C LYS A 19 -2.48 7.49 23.19
N LYS A 20 -1.15 7.46 23.13
CA LYS A 20 -0.30 8.58 23.53
C LYS A 20 -0.58 9.81 22.66
N CYS A 21 -0.58 9.66 21.33
CA CYS A 21 -0.87 10.77 20.40
C CYS A 21 -2.27 11.37 20.61
N LEU A 22 -3.27 10.55 20.96
CA LEU A 22 -4.60 11.03 21.32
C LEU A 22 -4.58 11.92 22.56
N ASN A 23 -3.84 11.51 23.60
CA ASN A 23 -3.69 12.30 24.83
C ASN A 23 -2.95 13.62 24.57
N ASP A 24 -1.92 13.58 23.72
CA ASP A 24 -1.12 14.74 23.34
C ASP A 24 -1.86 15.69 22.36
N GLN A 25 -3.08 15.33 21.92
CA GLN A 25 -3.91 16.07 20.96
C GLN A 25 -3.21 16.38 19.62
N ASP A 26 -2.17 15.63 19.27
CA ASP A 26 -1.46 15.78 17.99
C ASP A 26 -2.25 15.10 16.87
N LYS A 27 -3.12 15.88 16.22
CA LYS A 27 -3.98 15.40 15.13
C LYS A 27 -3.20 14.74 13.98
N LYS A 28 -1.98 15.21 13.68
CA LYS A 28 -1.17 14.67 12.59
C LYS A 28 -0.64 13.30 12.99
N SER A 29 -0.06 13.18 14.17
CA SER A 29 0.49 11.91 14.67
C SER A 29 -0.60 10.89 14.97
N VAL A 30 -1.78 11.31 15.42
CA VAL A 30 -2.97 10.45 15.57
C VAL A 30 -3.36 9.84 14.22
N LYS A 31 -3.45 10.67 13.17
CA LYS A 31 -3.79 10.19 11.82
C LYS A 31 -2.75 9.18 11.32
N GLN A 32 -1.46 9.50 11.44
CA GLN A 32 -0.38 8.62 11.01
C GLN A 32 -0.38 7.28 11.76
N SER A 33 -0.55 7.32 13.09
CA SER A 33 -0.60 6.10 13.90
C SER A 33 -1.82 5.23 13.56
N LYS A 34 -2.97 5.86 13.27
CA LYS A 34 -4.18 5.16 12.82
C LYS A 34 -3.95 4.47 11.47
N GLU A 35 -3.43 5.19 10.48
CA GLU A 35 -3.10 4.64 9.17
C GLU A 35 -2.10 3.48 9.28
N ARG A 36 -1.11 3.60 10.19
CA ARG A 36 -0.15 2.54 10.48
C ARG A 36 -0.81 1.30 11.09
N LEU A 37 -1.73 1.47 12.04
CA LEU A 37 -2.48 0.37 12.63
C LEU A 37 -3.34 -0.35 11.59
N GLU A 38 -4.04 0.38 10.74
CA GLU A 38 -4.85 -0.19 9.65
C GLU A 38 -3.96 -1.01 8.70
N PHE A 39 -2.79 -0.50 8.34
CA PHE A 39 -1.80 -1.21 7.53
C PHE A 39 -1.30 -2.50 8.20
N LEU A 40 -0.90 -2.44 9.47
CA LEU A 40 -0.41 -3.61 10.19
C LEU A 40 -1.48 -4.70 10.34
N ASN A 41 -2.73 -4.31 10.60
CA ASN A 41 -3.85 -5.24 10.66
C ASN A 41 -4.12 -5.92 9.32
N ALA A 42 -4.05 -5.17 8.20
CA ALA A 42 -4.18 -5.77 6.87
C ALA A 42 -3.06 -6.79 6.59
N CYS A 43 -1.83 -6.49 6.99
CA CYS A 43 -0.70 -7.41 6.89
C CYS A 43 -0.91 -8.68 7.75
N LEU A 44 -1.46 -8.52 8.96
CA LEU A 44 -1.76 -9.63 9.87
C LEU A 44 -2.79 -10.58 9.25
N MET A 45 -3.92 -10.04 8.75
CA MET A 45 -4.95 -10.84 8.08
C MET A 45 -4.38 -11.63 6.90
N TYR A 46 -3.46 -11.04 6.15
CA TYR A 46 -2.80 -11.72 5.03
C TYR A 46 -1.95 -12.90 5.51
N LEU A 47 -1.14 -12.71 6.56
CA LEU A 47 -0.31 -13.79 7.12
C LEU A 47 -1.11 -14.89 7.83
N GLU A 48 -2.26 -14.56 8.41
CA GLU A 48 -3.16 -15.55 9.04
C GLU A 48 -3.73 -16.55 8.03
N SER A 49 -3.75 -16.21 6.73
CA SER A 49 -4.04 -17.18 5.64
C SER A 49 -2.91 -18.18 5.38
N ASN A 50 -1.82 -18.09 6.14
CA ASN A 50 -0.62 -18.94 6.07
C ASN A 50 -0.02 -19.05 4.64
N PRO A 51 0.25 -17.93 3.96
CA PRO A 51 0.82 -17.94 2.63
C PRO A 51 2.27 -18.45 2.67
N LYS A 52 2.66 -19.20 1.64
CA LYS A 52 4.07 -19.57 1.44
C LYS A 52 4.87 -18.36 1.01
N GLU A 53 6.11 -18.23 1.48
CA GLU A 53 7.00 -17.13 1.07
C GLU A 53 7.20 -17.07 -0.46
N SER A 54 7.31 -18.23 -1.12
CA SER A 54 7.43 -18.32 -2.58
C SER A 54 6.23 -17.70 -3.29
N TYR A 55 5.02 -17.95 -2.78
CA TYR A 55 3.80 -17.36 -3.30
C TYR A 55 3.81 -15.83 -3.16
N LEU A 56 4.24 -15.30 -2.01
CA LEU A 56 4.36 -13.85 -1.81
C LEU A 56 5.33 -13.21 -2.82
N LYS A 57 6.47 -13.87 -3.07
CA LYS A 57 7.48 -13.43 -4.05
C LYS A 57 6.91 -13.43 -5.47
N GLU A 58 6.22 -14.50 -5.86
CA GLU A 58 5.56 -14.59 -7.17
C GLU A 58 4.50 -13.50 -7.35
N GLN A 59 3.67 -13.26 -6.33
CA GLN A 59 2.66 -12.19 -6.35
C GLN A 59 3.31 -10.81 -6.43
N LEU A 60 4.41 -10.57 -5.71
CA LEU A 60 5.13 -9.30 -5.75
C LEU A 60 5.65 -9.01 -7.16
N GLU A 61 6.34 -9.97 -7.78
CA GLU A 61 6.85 -9.84 -9.14
C GLU A 61 5.72 -9.65 -10.15
N PHE A 62 4.63 -10.42 -10.02
CA PHE A 62 3.45 -10.28 -10.87
C PHE A 62 2.85 -8.87 -10.79
N LEU A 63 2.70 -8.31 -9.58
CA LEU A 63 2.15 -6.97 -9.39
C LEU A 63 3.09 -5.88 -9.94
N LYS A 64 4.41 -6.01 -9.74
CA LYS A 64 5.41 -5.09 -10.31
C LYS A 64 5.33 -5.05 -11.84
N LEU A 65 5.33 -6.22 -12.47
CA LEU A 65 5.17 -6.35 -13.93
C LEU A 65 3.82 -5.78 -14.41
N LYS A 66 2.75 -5.97 -13.63
CA LYS A 66 1.44 -5.42 -13.95
C LYS A 66 1.43 -3.90 -13.90
N VAL A 67 2.03 -3.29 -12.86
CA VAL A 67 2.16 -1.82 -12.74
C VAL A 67 2.98 -1.26 -13.89
N GLU A 68 4.08 -1.92 -14.27
CA GLU A 68 4.91 -1.52 -15.41
C GLU A 68 4.09 -1.55 -16.71
N LYS A 69 3.42 -2.66 -17.02
CA LYS A 69 2.58 -2.80 -18.22
C LYS A 69 1.50 -1.73 -18.30
N ILE A 70 0.80 -1.47 -17.21
CA ILE A 70 -0.21 -0.41 -17.16
C ILE A 70 0.46 0.96 -17.34
N SER A 71 1.58 1.21 -16.67
CA SER A 71 2.30 2.49 -16.75
C SER A 71 2.77 2.82 -18.17
N ASN A 72 3.15 1.81 -18.95
CA ASN A 72 3.55 1.95 -20.35
C ASN A 72 2.40 2.41 -21.25
N ASN A 73 1.14 2.18 -20.86
CA ASN A 73 -0.03 2.67 -21.59
C ASN A 73 -0.35 4.15 -21.34
N PHE A 74 0.42 4.85 -20.50
CA PHE A 74 0.17 6.26 -20.19
C PHE A 74 0.21 7.16 -21.44
N VAL A 75 1.14 6.91 -22.35
CA VAL A 75 1.27 7.69 -23.60
C VAL A 75 0.06 7.48 -24.50
N ASN A 76 -0.48 6.27 -24.56
CA ASN A 76 -1.70 6.00 -25.33
C ASN A 76 -2.89 6.71 -24.68
N TRP A 77 -3.04 6.58 -23.35
CA TRP A 77 -4.11 7.23 -22.60
C TRP A 77 -4.11 8.75 -22.74
N ILE A 78 -2.94 9.41 -22.63
CA ILE A 78 -2.85 10.87 -22.73
C ILE A 78 -3.20 11.39 -24.14
N ASN A 79 -3.05 10.53 -25.16
CA ASN A 79 -3.40 10.84 -26.55
C ASN A 79 -4.86 10.55 -26.88
N SER A 80 -5.45 9.51 -26.26
CA SER A 80 -6.82 9.06 -26.53
C SER A 80 -7.87 9.73 -25.65
N THR A 81 -7.47 10.29 -24.49
CA THR A 81 -8.41 10.84 -23.50
C THR A 81 -8.59 12.36 -23.70
N PRO A 82 -9.80 12.84 -24.05
CA PRO A 82 -10.05 14.26 -24.26
C PRO A 82 -9.72 15.09 -23.02
N GLY A 83 -8.95 16.17 -23.21
CA GLY A 83 -8.57 17.08 -22.13
C GLY A 83 -7.49 16.54 -21.16
N ALA A 84 -7.04 15.29 -21.28
CA ALA A 84 -6.04 14.70 -20.38
C ALA A 84 -4.74 15.53 -20.31
N ARG A 85 -4.27 16.06 -21.45
CA ARG A 85 -3.09 16.94 -21.53
C ARG A 85 -3.23 18.27 -20.79
N ARG A 86 -4.45 18.73 -20.55
CA ARG A 86 -4.74 20.00 -19.87
C ARG A 86 -4.87 19.84 -18.35
N LEU A 87 -4.84 18.61 -17.84
CA LEU A 87 -4.88 18.35 -16.41
C LEU A 87 -3.60 18.85 -15.75
N LYS A 88 -3.71 19.37 -14.52
CA LYS A 88 -2.56 19.80 -13.71
C LYS A 88 -1.57 18.65 -13.44
N SER A 89 -2.09 17.42 -13.31
CA SER A 89 -1.27 16.20 -13.16
C SER A 89 -1.90 15.04 -13.94
N PRO A 90 -1.63 14.94 -15.26
CA PRO A 90 -2.20 13.89 -16.10
C PRO A 90 -1.81 12.49 -15.63
N LYS A 91 -0.57 12.32 -15.14
CA LYS A 91 -0.08 11.04 -14.61
C LYS A 91 -0.81 10.62 -13.33
N SER A 92 -1.10 11.57 -12.43
CA SER A 92 -1.88 11.27 -11.22
C SER A 92 -3.32 10.87 -11.55
N ALA A 93 -3.95 11.60 -12.47
CA ALA A 93 -5.29 11.26 -12.96
C ALA A 93 -5.32 9.87 -13.61
N PHE A 94 -4.36 9.59 -14.49
CA PHE A 94 -4.18 8.26 -15.08
C PHE A 94 -4.01 7.18 -14.00
N ASN A 95 -3.07 7.34 -13.07
CA ASN A 95 -2.79 6.37 -12.01
C ASN A 95 -4.04 6.08 -11.16
N LYS A 96 -4.87 7.10 -10.91
CA LYS A 96 -6.13 6.95 -10.20
C LYS A 96 -7.16 6.18 -11.02
N GLU A 97 -7.31 6.53 -12.30
CA GLU A 97 -8.27 5.90 -13.21
C GLU A 97 -7.97 4.41 -13.42
N VAL A 98 -6.71 4.05 -13.61
CA VAL A 98 -6.29 2.65 -13.87
C VAL A 98 -5.96 1.86 -12.60
N GLY A 99 -6.17 2.44 -11.41
CA GLY A 99 -6.00 1.75 -10.14
C GLY A 99 -4.54 1.44 -9.74
N ILE A 100 -3.54 2.13 -10.32
CA ILE A 100 -2.12 1.96 -9.95
C ILE A 100 -1.89 2.19 -8.45
N ILE A 101 -2.63 3.12 -7.83
CA ILE A 101 -2.50 3.42 -6.40
C ILE A 101 -2.78 2.16 -5.55
N GLY A 102 -3.84 1.42 -5.87
CA GLY A 102 -4.17 0.18 -5.15
C GLY A 102 -3.12 -0.91 -5.37
N LEU A 103 -2.58 -1.04 -6.58
CA LEU A 103 -1.52 -2.00 -6.88
C LEU A 103 -0.22 -1.67 -6.12
N ASN A 104 0.15 -0.39 -6.05
CA ASN A 104 1.32 0.05 -5.28
C ASN A 104 1.15 -0.23 -3.79
N ASN A 105 -0.04 -0.03 -3.23
CA ASN A 105 -0.31 -0.38 -1.83
C ASN A 105 -0.14 -1.89 -1.59
N GLN A 106 -0.61 -2.73 -2.52
CA GLN A 106 -0.41 -4.19 -2.44
C GLN A 106 1.07 -4.57 -2.53
N ILE A 107 1.84 -3.93 -3.41
CA ILE A 107 3.29 -4.11 -3.52
C ILE A 107 3.97 -3.75 -2.19
N GLU A 108 3.65 -2.59 -1.63
CA GLU A 108 4.21 -2.14 -0.34
C GLU A 108 3.88 -3.13 0.79
N THR A 109 2.64 -3.64 0.84
CA THR A 109 2.24 -4.69 1.78
C THR A 109 3.10 -5.95 1.60
N LEU A 110 3.27 -6.45 0.37
CA LEU A 110 4.05 -7.66 0.12
C LEU A 110 5.55 -7.46 0.42
N GLU A 111 6.11 -6.30 0.07
CA GLU A 111 7.50 -5.95 0.39
C GLU A 111 7.72 -5.88 1.89
N PHE A 112 6.78 -5.27 2.62
CA PHE A 112 6.80 -5.27 4.07
C PHE A 112 6.72 -6.68 4.64
N LEU A 113 5.82 -7.54 4.14
CA LEU A 113 5.71 -8.92 4.63
C LEU A 113 6.96 -9.75 4.33
N LEU A 114 7.64 -9.51 3.21
CA LEU A 114 8.82 -10.24 2.78
C LEU A 114 10.12 -9.77 3.43
N SER A 115 10.14 -8.54 3.96
CA SER A 115 11.23 -7.99 4.76
C SER A 115 11.49 -8.78 6.06
#